data_AF-A0A954RDB2-F1
#
_entry.id   AF-A0A954RDB2-F1
#
_cell.length_a   1.000
_cell.length_b   1.000
_cell.length_c   1.000
_cell.angle_alpha   90.00
_cell.angle_beta   90.00
_cell.angle_gamma   90.00
#
_symmetry.space_group_name_H-M   'P 1'
#
loop_
_entity.id
_entity.type
_entity.pdbx_description
1 polymer ?
#
loop_
_entity_poly.entity_id
_entity_poly.type
_entity_poly.pdbx_seq_one_letter_code
_entity_poly.pdbx_strand_id
1 'polypeptide(L)'
;MRQIYLDYNATTPVAPSVLEAMLPFFKQHYGNPSSGHAFGRACNEAIEDARSQVAALLGATSEEIVFTSGGTESNNLALKGVDVRRGGDARRGCVGEIQADAGEQRLTRRGR
;
A
#
# COMPACT_ATOMS: atom_id res chain seq x y z
N MET A 1 23.68 8.53 -26.82
CA MET A 1 24.05 7.52 -25.79
C MET A 1 22.79 7.07 -25.08
N ARG A 2 22.60 5.76 -24.89
CA ARG A 2 21.44 5.20 -24.17
C ARG A 2 21.75 5.22 -22.68
N GLN A 3 20.90 5.88 -21.88
CA GLN A 3 21.02 5.87 -20.43
C GLN A 3 20.57 4.50 -19.90
N ILE A 4 21.33 3.93 -18.96
CA ILE A 4 20.99 2.69 -18.26
C ILE A 4 20.77 3.06 -16.80
N TYR A 5 19.57 2.80 -16.28
CA TYR A 5 19.20 3.08 -14.90
C TYR A 5 19.46 1.84 -14.04
N LEU A 6 20.27 1.99 -12.99
CA LEU A 6 20.69 0.89 -12.12
C LEU A 6 20.35 1.14 -10.64
N ASP A 7 19.48 2.11 -10.35
CA ASP A 7 19.14 2.52 -8.98
C ASP A 7 17.65 2.30 -8.66
N TYR A 8 17.16 1.08 -8.91
CA TYR A 8 15.76 0.71 -8.65
C TYR A 8 15.38 0.72 -7.16
N ASN A 9 16.36 0.79 -6.26
CA ASN A 9 16.10 0.98 -4.82
C ASN A 9 15.60 2.40 -4.52
N ALA A 10 16.04 3.42 -5.28
CA ALA A 10 15.58 4.79 -5.11
C ALA A 10 14.17 5.00 -5.70
N THR A 11 13.90 4.45 -6.87
CA THR A 11 12.58 4.49 -7.51
C THR A 11 12.47 3.50 -8.67
N THR A 12 11.25 3.09 -9.01
CA THR A 12 10.96 2.27 -10.19
C THR A 12 10.01 3.02 -11.12
N PRO A 13 10.20 2.94 -12.45
CA PRO A 13 9.22 3.43 -13.40
C PRO A 13 7.88 2.70 -13.23
N VAL A 14 6.79 3.45 -13.22
CA VAL A 14 5.43 2.88 -13.19
C VAL A 14 5.24 1.94 -14.38
N ALA A 15 4.78 0.72 -14.12
CA ALA A 15 4.48 -0.23 -15.17
C ALA A 15 3.35 0.31 -16.09
N PRO A 16 3.43 0.14 -17.42
CA PRO A 16 2.42 0.66 -18.34
C PRO A 16 0.98 0.23 -17.99
N SER A 17 0.79 -1.03 -17.59
CA SER A 17 -0.51 -1.56 -17.17
C SER A 17 -1.06 -0.87 -15.92
N VAL A 18 -0.20 -0.48 -14.98
CA VAL A 18 -0.60 0.28 -13.78
C VAL A 18 -1.03 1.69 -14.17
N LEU A 19 -0.28 2.35 -15.07
CA LEU A 19 -0.66 3.67 -15.57
C LEU A 19 -2.02 3.62 -16.28
N GLU A 20 -2.22 2.63 -17.15
CA GLU A 20 -3.49 2.42 -17.85
C GLU A 20 -4.67 2.20 -16.89
N ALA A 21 -4.48 1.39 -15.84
CA ALA A 21 -5.49 1.16 -14.82
C ALA A 21 -5.79 2.41 -13.97
N MET A 22 -4.80 3.30 -13.79
CA MET A 22 -4.94 4.52 -12.97
C MET A 22 -5.56 5.69 -13.72
N LEU A 23 -5.31 5.83 -15.04
CA LEU A 23 -5.77 6.95 -15.85
C LEU A 23 -7.29 7.25 -15.76
N PRO A 24 -8.20 6.26 -15.68
CA PRO A 24 -9.62 6.52 -15.49
C PRO A 24 -9.94 7.35 -14.24
N PHE A 25 -9.22 7.15 -13.13
CA PHE A 25 -9.43 7.87 -11.88
C PHE A 25 -8.96 9.33 -11.92
N PHE A 26 -8.07 9.66 -12.87
CA PHE A 26 -7.67 11.05 -13.13
C PHE A 26 -8.58 11.80 -14.10
N LYS A 27 -9.44 11.09 -14.85
CA LYS A 27 -10.25 11.69 -15.92
C LYS A 27 -11.76 11.57 -15.70
N GLN A 28 -12.23 10.39 -15.34
CA GLN A 28 -13.66 10.02 -15.35
C GLN A 28 -14.16 9.68 -13.94
N HIS A 29 -13.36 8.99 -13.14
CA HIS A 29 -13.69 8.54 -11.79
C HIS A 29 -12.89 9.31 -10.74
N TYR A 30 -13.05 10.64 -10.72
CA TYR A 30 -12.34 11.54 -9.78
C TYR A 30 -13.17 11.87 -8.51
N GLY A 31 -14.27 11.13 -8.29
CA GLY A 31 -15.15 11.38 -7.15
C GLY A 31 -14.49 11.07 -5.80
N ASN A 32 -14.94 11.74 -4.74
CA ASN A 32 -14.48 11.43 -3.40
C ASN A 32 -15.13 10.10 -2.93
N PRO A 33 -14.35 9.07 -2.56
CA PRO A 33 -14.88 7.76 -2.15
C PRO A 33 -15.74 7.79 -0.88
N SER A 34 -15.70 8.86 -0.07
CA SER A 34 -16.62 9.02 1.06
C SER A 34 -18.00 9.56 0.67
N SER A 35 -18.17 9.95 -0.59
CA SER A 35 -19.43 10.51 -1.08
C SER A 35 -20.39 9.40 -1.53
N GLY A 36 -21.62 9.41 -1.02
CA GLY A 36 -22.64 8.39 -1.35
C GLY A 36 -23.24 8.48 -2.76
N HIS A 37 -22.90 9.50 -3.56
CA HIS A 37 -23.40 9.67 -4.92
C HIS A 37 -22.61 8.81 -5.93
N ALA A 38 -23.12 8.68 -7.16
CA ALA A 38 -22.58 7.79 -8.20
C ALA A 38 -21.07 7.92 -8.42
N PHE A 39 -20.55 9.15 -8.49
CA PHE A 39 -19.11 9.37 -8.68
C PHE A 39 -18.23 8.91 -7.50
N GLY A 40 -18.75 8.92 -6.27
CA GLY A 40 -18.00 8.47 -5.09
C GLY A 40 -18.05 6.95 -4.93
N ARG A 41 -19.19 6.33 -5.27
CA ARG A 41 -19.34 4.85 -5.24
C ARG A 41 -18.34 4.14 -6.12
N ALA A 42 -18.16 4.58 -7.37
CA ALA A 42 -17.18 3.96 -8.29
C ALA A 42 -15.74 4.04 -7.74
N CYS A 43 -15.37 5.16 -7.11
CA CYS A 43 -14.04 5.30 -6.48
C CYS A 43 -13.91 4.45 -5.21
N ASN A 44 -14.99 4.34 -4.43
CA ASN A 44 -15.02 3.52 -3.23
C ASN A 44 -14.84 2.03 -3.58
N GLU A 45 -15.60 1.53 -4.56
CA GLU A 45 -15.50 0.17 -5.08
C GLU A 45 -14.06 -0.14 -5.53
N ALA A 46 -13.44 0.77 -6.30
CA ALA A 46 -12.06 0.59 -6.74
C ALA A 46 -11.04 0.53 -5.59
N ILE A 47 -11.24 1.31 -4.52
CA ILE A 47 -10.38 1.26 -3.33
C ILE A 47 -10.56 -0.06 -2.58
N GLU A 48 -11.78 -0.56 -2.45
CA GLU A 48 -12.04 -1.84 -1.78
C GLU A 48 -11.54 -3.03 -2.60
N ASP A 49 -11.64 -2.98 -3.93
CA ASP A 49 -11.03 -3.97 -4.81
C ASP A 49 -9.50 -3.98 -4.67
N ALA A 50 -8.87 -2.80 -4.66
CA ALA A 50 -7.43 -2.67 -4.43
C ALA A 50 -7.03 -3.22 -3.04
N ARG A 51 -7.84 -2.94 -2.00
CA ARG A 51 -7.62 -3.46 -0.65
C ARG A 51 -7.66 -4.98 -0.63
N SER A 52 -8.63 -5.59 -1.30
CA SER A 52 -8.77 -7.04 -1.42
C SER A 52 -7.59 -7.68 -2.14
N GLN A 53 -7.13 -7.09 -3.24
CA GLN A 53 -5.98 -7.58 -4.00
C GLN A 53 -4.68 -7.54 -3.16
N VAL A 54 -4.45 -6.45 -2.43
CA VAL A 54 -3.30 -6.32 -1.53
C VAL A 54 -3.38 -7.32 -0.37
N ALA A 55 -4.55 -7.48 0.24
CA ALA A 55 -4.77 -8.48 1.29
C ALA A 55 -4.46 -9.90 0.81
N ALA A 56 -4.95 -10.27 -0.38
CA ALA A 56 -4.68 -11.56 -0.99
C ALA A 56 -3.19 -11.78 -1.29
N LEU A 57 -2.48 -10.75 -1.78
CA LEU A 57 -1.05 -10.80 -2.03
C LEU A 57 -0.23 -11.08 -0.77
N LEU A 58 -0.68 -10.58 0.38
CA LEU A 58 -0.02 -10.76 1.67
C LEU A 58 -0.49 -11.98 2.48
N GLY A 59 -1.64 -12.56 2.13
CA GLY A 59 -2.31 -13.54 2.97
C GLY A 59 -2.92 -12.93 4.25
N ALA A 60 -3.40 -11.70 4.16
CA ALA A 60 -4.11 -10.97 5.23
C ALA A 60 -5.61 -10.84 4.91
N THR A 61 -6.41 -10.30 5.83
CA THR A 61 -7.79 -9.87 5.54
C THR A 61 -7.82 -8.41 5.06
N SER A 62 -8.88 -8.02 4.36
CA SER A 62 -9.06 -6.64 3.89
C SER A 62 -9.00 -5.63 5.04
N GLU A 63 -9.57 -5.96 6.18
CA GLU A 63 -9.67 -5.10 7.37
C GLU A 63 -8.30 -4.83 8.01
N GLU A 64 -7.31 -5.66 7.73
CA GLU A 64 -5.92 -5.50 8.21
C GLU A 64 -5.11 -4.52 7.33
N ILE A 65 -5.62 -4.16 6.15
CA ILE A 65 -4.92 -3.28 5.21
C ILE A 65 -5.29 -1.82 5.46
N VAL A 66 -4.29 -0.99 5.76
CA VAL A 66 -4.41 0.46 5.82
C VAL A 66 -3.53 1.08 4.74
N PHE A 67 -4.12 1.90 3.87
CA PHE A 67 -3.38 2.64 2.86
C PHE A 67 -2.75 3.89 3.47
N THR A 68 -1.45 4.09 3.22
CA THR A 68 -0.68 5.29 3.58
C THR A 68 -0.07 5.88 2.31
N SER A 69 0.58 7.04 2.41
CA SER A 69 1.30 7.65 1.30
C SER A 69 2.59 6.92 0.89
N GLY A 70 3.10 5.99 1.72
CA GLY A 70 4.31 5.22 1.42
C GLY A 70 4.99 4.61 2.64
N GLY A 71 6.13 3.94 2.42
CA GLY A 71 6.83 3.16 3.44
C GLY A 71 7.21 3.94 4.71
N THR A 72 7.68 5.17 4.56
CA THR A 72 8.02 6.04 5.71
C THR A 72 6.81 6.33 6.60
N GLU A 73 5.63 6.59 6.01
CA GLU A 73 4.42 6.83 6.78
C GLU A 73 3.92 5.53 7.41
N SER A 74 3.92 4.42 6.67
CA SER A 74 3.55 3.09 7.21
C SER A 74 4.39 2.70 8.42
N ASN A 75 5.71 2.88 8.35
CA ASN A 75 6.61 2.56 9.46
C ASN A 75 6.35 3.46 10.68
N ASN A 76 6.11 4.75 10.46
CA ASN A 76 5.75 5.68 11.53
C ASN A 76 4.40 5.31 12.17
N LEU A 77 3.39 4.99 11.37
CA LEU A 77 2.06 4.59 11.84
C LEU A 77 2.16 3.31 12.68
N ALA A 78 2.91 2.32 12.23
CA ALA A 78 3.06 1.06 12.95
C ALA A 78 3.79 1.24 14.28
N LEU A 79 4.92 1.98 14.31
CA LEU A 79 5.70 2.20 15.53
C LEU A 79 4.93 3.06 16.54
N LYS A 80 4.40 4.21 16.11
CA LYS A 80 3.67 5.12 17.00
C LYS A 80 2.31 4.53 17.40
N GLY A 81 1.63 3.84 16.49
CA GLY A 81 0.37 3.18 16.78
C GLY A 81 0.52 2.07 17.82
N VAL A 82 1.61 1.30 17.76
CA VAL A 82 1.94 0.31 18.79
C VAL A 82 2.25 0.97 20.13
N ASP A 83 3.01 2.08 20.14
CA ASP A 83 3.36 2.80 21.36
C ASP A 83 2.12 3.42 22.04
N VAL A 84 1.28 4.13 21.26
CA VAL A 84 0.01 4.72 21.73
C VAL A 84 -0.94 3.65 22.26
N ARG A 85 -1.02 2.49 21.59
CA ARG A 85 -1.89 1.38 22.03
C ARG A 85 -1.37 0.68 23.29
N ARG A 86 -0.07 0.79 23.59
CA ARG A 86 0.58 0.07 24.71
C ARG A 86 0.84 0.92 25.94
N GLY A 87 0.65 2.24 25.89
CA GLY A 87 0.90 3.09 27.06
C GLY A 87 2.31 2.91 27.62
N GLY A 88 3.33 2.76 26.77
CA GLY A 88 4.74 2.76 27.17
C GLY A 88 5.38 1.43 27.57
N ASP A 89 4.88 0.25 27.19
CA ASP A 89 5.62 -1.02 27.35
C ASP A 89 5.84 -1.76 26.01
N ALA A 90 7.11 -1.81 25.57
CA ALA A 90 7.53 -2.26 24.25
C ALA A 90 7.72 -3.78 24.20
N ARG A 91 6.75 -4.54 23.65
CA ARG A 91 7.00 -5.95 23.23
C ARG A 91 6.37 -6.34 21.90
N ARG A 92 7.20 -6.30 20.84
CA ARG A 92 7.06 -6.99 19.54
C ARG A 92 5.73 -6.78 18.80
N GLY A 93 5.76 -5.94 17.78
CA GLY A 93 4.79 -5.95 16.67
C GLY A 93 5.54 -6.28 15.39
N CYS A 94 5.08 -7.23 14.61
CA CYS A 94 5.60 -7.45 13.27
C CYS A 94 4.99 -6.39 12.37
N VAL A 95 5.83 -5.56 11.74
CA VAL A 95 5.42 -4.59 10.73
C VAL A 95 5.85 -5.17 9.39
N GLY A 96 4.89 -5.42 8.50
CA GLY A 96 5.15 -5.84 7.13
C GLY A 96 5.19 -4.63 6.22
N GLU A 97 6.26 -4.50 5.44
CA GLU A 97 6.37 -3.51 4.37
C GLU A 97 5.61 -4.03 3.15
N ILE A 98 4.67 -3.24 2.63
CA ILE A 98 4.16 -3.39 1.27
C ILE A 98 4.63 -2.18 0.49
N GLN A 99 5.79 -2.32 -0.15
CA GLN A 99 6.09 -1.46 -1.28
C GLN A 99 5.30 -2.03 -2.45
N ALA A 100 4.42 -1.21 -3.04
CA ALA A 100 3.90 -1.47 -4.38
C ALA A 100 5.05 -1.24 -5.37
N ASP A 101 6.03 -2.15 -5.38
CA ASP A 101 7.02 -2.22 -6.43
C ASP A 101 7.57 -3.64 -6.55
N ALA A 102 7.78 -4.05 -7.80
CA ALA A 102 8.02 -5.41 -8.20
C ALA A 102 9.33 -5.97 -7.60
N GLY A 103 9.21 -6.98 -6.75
CA GLY A 103 10.24 -8.00 -6.55
C GLY A 103 11.25 -7.74 -5.42
N GLU A 104 10.87 -8.03 -4.18
CA GLU A 104 11.73 -8.78 -3.25
C GLU A 104 10.90 -9.32 -2.08
N GLN A 105 10.58 -10.62 -2.10
CA GLN A 105 10.09 -11.31 -0.92
C GLN A 105 11.30 -11.79 -0.11
N ARG A 106 11.73 -11.03 0.90
CA ARG A 106 12.68 -11.53 1.91
C ARG A 106 12.00 -11.74 3.25
N LEU A 107 11.24 -12.84 3.33
CA LEU A 107 10.68 -13.36 4.58
C LEU A 107 11.81 -13.95 5.44
N THR A 108 12.41 -13.15 6.33
CA THR A 108 13.28 -13.73 7.37
C THR A 108 12.44 -14.27 8.52
N ARG A 109 12.05 -15.55 8.43
CA ARG A 109 11.60 -16.33 9.59
C ARG A 109 12.81 -16.58 10.50
N ARG A 110 12.93 -15.84 11.62
CA ARG A 110 13.69 -16.33 12.77
C ARG A 110 12.77 -17.18 13.64
N GLY A 111 12.99 -18.49 13.59
CA GLY A 111 12.43 -19.46 14.52
C GLY A 111 12.98 -19.30 15.93
N ARG A 112 12.29 -19.97 16.85
CA ARG A 112 12.38 -20.00 18.32
C ARG A 112 13.77 -19.79 18.93
#